data_AF-A0A429FDH0-F1
#
_entry.id   AF-A0A429FDH0-F1
#
_cell.length_a   1.000
_cell.length_b   1.000
_cell.length_c   1.000
_cell.angle_alpha   90.00
_cell.angle_beta   90.00
_cell.angle_gamma   90.00
#
_symmetry.space_group_name_H-M   'P 1'
#
loop_
_entity.id
_entity.type
_entity.pdbx_description
1 polymer ?
#
loop_
_entity_poly.entity_id
_entity_poly.type
_entity_poly.pdbx_seq_one_letter_code
_entity_poly.pdbx_strand_id
1 'polypeptide(L)'
;MIRRFRRCGHGTGALTPEDQAVLDQFRATLTALRNPEPWTPGSARDVAVRVGPFVERAHTRPGDDHGPEMIAAALVHPDTPHASGYLHGRQLGYTERGWLRCQTGAILGFWQPGYAMLTHAAAGLPLPDDIGMDPAHYALYIEARKRDGSRDGYTLLRVGPYTQTQHAQQDHDRITAALDGRETILVPGHRVSVRYASFDVSDHQLFVDPYEADVVALLDVAVARVSA
;
A
#
# COMPACT_ATOMS: atom_id res chain seq x y z
N MET A 1 29.88 35.94 -25.05
CA MET A 1 28.48 36.35 -25.35
C MET A 1 27.72 36.41 -24.03
N ILE A 2 27.48 37.60 -23.50
CA ILE A 2 26.85 37.78 -22.18
C ILE A 2 25.36 37.49 -22.31
N ARG A 3 24.89 36.36 -21.75
CA ARG A 3 23.46 36.06 -21.61
C ARG A 3 22.86 37.06 -20.64
N ARG A 4 22.25 38.13 -21.16
CA ARG A 4 21.48 39.08 -20.36
C ARG A 4 20.26 38.36 -19.80
N PHE A 5 20.17 38.26 -18.48
CA PHE A 5 18.93 37.94 -17.77
C PHE A 5 17.85 38.93 -18.23
N ARG A 6 16.94 38.48 -19.10
CA ARG A 6 15.74 39.25 -19.42
C ARG A 6 14.89 39.28 -18.17
N ARG A 7 14.73 40.46 -17.55
CA ARG A 7 13.68 40.70 -16.56
C ARG A 7 12.35 40.25 -17.17
N CYS A 8 11.56 39.46 -16.44
CA CYS A 8 10.21 39.08 -16.83
C CYS A 8 9.41 40.35 -17.15
N GLY A 9 9.23 40.63 -18.43
CA GLY A 9 8.41 41.74 -18.88
C GLY A 9 6.96 41.40 -18.58
N HIS A 10 6.29 42.23 -17.79
CA HIS A 10 4.83 42.23 -17.74
C HIS A 10 4.37 42.68 -19.13
N GLY A 11 3.97 41.73 -19.97
CA GLY A 11 3.39 42.04 -21.27
C GLY A 11 2.17 42.93 -21.06
N THR A 12 2.20 44.16 -21.56
CA THR A 12 1.03 45.04 -21.62
C THR A 12 0.12 44.54 -22.72
N GLY A 13 -0.66 43.50 -22.44
CA GLY A 13 -1.59 42.86 -23.35
C GLY A 13 -2.59 42.02 -22.57
N ALA A 14 -3.75 41.73 -23.18
CA ALA A 14 -4.69 40.76 -22.60
C ALA A 14 -3.95 39.41 -22.42
N LEU A 15 -4.20 38.75 -21.28
CA LEU A 15 -3.65 37.43 -21.02
C LEU A 15 -4.00 36.51 -22.20
N THR A 16 -3.01 35.75 -22.65
CA THR A 16 -3.30 34.70 -23.64
C THR A 16 -4.23 33.67 -23.01
N PRO A 17 -5.03 32.94 -23.80
CA PRO A 17 -5.83 31.84 -23.28
C PRO A 17 -5.01 30.83 -22.48
N GLU A 18 -3.76 30.58 -22.89
CA GLU A 18 -2.82 29.72 -22.19
C GLU A 18 -2.41 30.29 -20.83
N ASP A 19 -2.06 31.58 -20.75
CA ASP A 19 -1.74 32.25 -19.48
C ASP A 19 -2.93 32.26 -18.53
N GLN A 20 -4.14 32.48 -19.08
CA GLN A 20 -5.37 32.47 -18.30
C GLN A 20 -5.64 31.07 -17.71
N ALA A 21 -5.44 30.01 -18.50
CA ALA A 21 -5.58 28.63 -18.03
C ALA A 21 -4.61 28.31 -16.88
N VAL A 22 -3.35 28.74 -16.97
CA VAL A 22 -2.36 28.56 -15.90
C VAL A 22 -2.78 29.30 -14.62
N LEU A 23 -3.24 30.55 -14.75
CA LEU A 23 -3.72 31.34 -13.61
C LEU A 23 -4.95 30.72 -12.95
N ASP A 24 -5.87 30.20 -13.74
CA ASP A 24 -7.09 29.57 -13.22
C ASP A 24 -6.77 28.24 -12.53
N GLN A 25 -5.83 27.46 -13.07
CA GLN A 25 -5.33 26.25 -12.41
C GLN A 25 -4.66 26.57 -11.07
N PHE A 26 -3.80 27.60 -11.03
CA PHE A 26 -3.16 28.04 -9.79
C PHE A 26 -4.18 28.52 -8.74
N ARG A 27 -5.20 29.28 -9.16
CA ARG A 27 -6.30 29.71 -8.29
C ARG A 27 -7.09 28.53 -7.75
N ALA A 28 -7.35 27.51 -8.57
CA ALA A 28 -8.02 26.28 -8.14
C ALA A 28 -7.20 25.56 -7.07
N THR A 29 -5.88 25.43 -7.26
CA THR A 29 -4.98 24.83 -6.27
C THR A 29 -4.99 25.58 -4.93
N LEU A 30 -4.88 26.91 -4.96
CA LEU A 30 -4.94 27.72 -3.75
C LEU A 30 -6.30 27.61 -3.05
N THR A 31 -7.38 27.53 -3.81
CA THR A 31 -8.74 27.38 -3.26
C THR A 31 -8.88 26.05 -2.55
N ALA A 32 -8.46 24.96 -3.18
CA ALA A 32 -8.50 23.62 -2.59
C ALA A 32 -7.70 23.53 -1.28
N LEU A 33 -6.48 24.08 -1.27
CA LEU A 33 -5.63 24.09 -0.07
C LEU A 33 -6.18 24.94 1.08
N ARG A 34 -6.82 26.08 0.77
CA ARG A 34 -7.34 26.99 1.80
C ARG A 34 -8.69 26.55 2.35
N ASN A 35 -9.52 25.94 1.50
CA ASN A 35 -10.88 25.53 1.83
C ASN A 35 -11.10 24.07 1.41
N PRO A 36 -10.40 23.11 2.05
CA PRO A 36 -10.63 21.72 1.76
C PRO A 36 -12.07 21.36 2.10
N GLU A 37 -12.72 20.61 1.20
CA GLU A 37 -14.05 20.07 1.49
C GLU A 37 -13.89 18.96 2.54
N PRO A 38 -14.55 19.08 3.71
CA PRO A 38 -14.38 18.11 4.78
C PRO A 38 -14.75 16.71 4.33
N TRP A 39 -13.85 15.76 4.55
CA TRP A 39 -14.15 14.35 4.34
C TRP A 39 -14.81 13.74 5.58
N THR A 40 -15.70 12.78 5.35
CA THR A 40 -16.29 11.94 6.39
C THR A 40 -16.12 10.46 6.02
N PRO A 41 -15.80 9.57 6.99
CA PRO A 41 -15.74 8.13 6.76
C PRO A 41 -17.01 7.58 6.11
N GLY A 42 -16.87 6.55 5.29
CA GLY A 42 -17.98 5.86 4.63
C GLY A 42 -18.53 6.54 3.38
N SER A 43 -18.00 7.70 2.99
CA SER A 43 -18.27 8.31 1.69
C SER A 43 -17.58 7.52 0.58
N ALA A 44 -18.29 7.18 -0.51
CA ALA A 44 -17.72 6.53 -1.69
C ALA A 44 -16.95 7.50 -2.60
N ARG A 45 -16.63 8.70 -2.12
CA ARG A 45 -15.92 9.74 -2.87
C ARG A 45 -14.42 9.65 -2.61
N ASP A 46 -13.65 9.96 -3.64
CA ASP A 46 -12.20 10.04 -3.52
C ASP A 46 -11.79 11.17 -2.57
N VAL A 47 -10.66 10.97 -1.91
CA VAL A 47 -10.04 11.85 -0.94
C VAL A 47 -8.71 12.39 -1.45
N ALA A 48 -8.31 13.55 -0.94
CA ALA A 48 -6.97 14.09 -1.10
C ALA A 48 -6.14 13.70 0.12
N VAL A 49 -5.06 12.95 -0.10
CA VAL A 49 -4.17 12.44 0.95
C VAL A 49 -2.79 13.07 0.81
N ARG A 50 -2.25 13.61 1.90
CA ARG A 50 -0.90 14.16 1.92
C ARG A 50 0.14 13.02 1.96
N VAL A 51 1.07 13.05 1.01
CA VAL A 51 2.17 12.07 0.91
C VAL A 51 3.49 12.82 0.76
N GLY A 52 4.20 12.98 1.88
CA GLY A 52 5.37 13.86 1.93
C GLY A 52 4.99 15.29 1.48
N PRO A 53 5.67 15.86 0.47
CA PRO A 53 5.35 17.19 -0.06
C PRO A 53 4.20 17.19 -1.10
N PHE A 54 3.66 16.02 -1.46
CA PHE A 54 2.65 15.88 -2.50
C PHE A 54 1.26 15.62 -1.92
N VAL A 55 0.24 15.76 -2.76
CA VAL A 55 -1.15 15.41 -2.47
C VAL A 55 -1.62 14.41 -3.51
N GLU A 56 -2.01 13.22 -3.06
CA GLU A 56 -2.49 12.16 -3.92
C GLU A 56 -4.00 12.00 -3.84
N ARG A 57 -4.60 11.64 -4.97
CA ARG A 57 -5.99 11.20 -5.03
C ARG A 57 -6.05 9.76 -4.57
N ALA A 58 -6.93 9.46 -3.62
CA ALA A 58 -7.12 8.09 -3.14
C ALA A 58 -8.60 7.75 -2.98
N HIS A 59 -8.94 6.48 -3.13
CA HIS A 59 -10.27 5.95 -2.86
C HIS A 59 -10.30 5.23 -1.52
N THR A 60 -11.15 5.66 -0.59
CA THR A 60 -11.31 5.00 0.72
C THR A 60 -12.17 3.75 0.58
N ARG A 61 -11.79 2.63 1.20
CA ARG A 61 -12.60 1.41 1.14
C ARG A 61 -13.77 1.48 2.15
N PRO A 62 -15.00 1.15 1.73
CA PRO A 62 -16.11 0.94 2.68
C PRO A 62 -15.79 -0.20 3.66
N GLY A 63 -15.95 0.05 4.96
CA GLY A 63 -15.83 -0.96 6.03
C GLY A 63 -14.43 -1.18 6.63
N ASP A 64 -13.37 -0.52 6.11
CA ASP A 64 -11.99 -0.59 6.62
C ASP A 64 -11.58 0.67 7.41
N ASP A 65 -12.48 1.14 8.28
CA ASP A 65 -12.15 2.16 9.28
C ASP A 65 -11.48 1.43 10.47
N HIS A 66 -10.14 1.41 10.50
CA HIS A 66 -9.36 0.69 11.52
C HIS A 66 -9.24 1.48 12.84
N GLY A 67 -10.29 2.23 13.18
CA GLY A 67 -10.30 3.21 14.27
C GLY A 67 -9.89 4.61 13.79
N PRO A 68 -10.02 5.63 14.66
CA PRO A 68 -9.98 7.04 14.26
C PRO A 68 -8.63 7.50 13.67
N GLU A 69 -7.58 6.70 13.80
CA GLU A 69 -6.22 7.08 13.44
C GLU A 69 -5.76 6.55 12.06
N MET A 70 -6.40 5.51 11.50
CA MET A 70 -5.90 4.85 10.28
C MET A 70 -7.00 4.39 9.33
N ILE A 71 -6.78 4.59 8.03
CA ILE A 71 -7.66 4.10 6.97
C ILE A 71 -6.89 3.31 5.90
N ALA A 72 -7.61 2.40 5.23
CA ALA A 72 -7.16 1.79 3.99
C ALA A 72 -7.68 2.57 2.78
N ALA A 73 -6.78 2.91 1.85
CA ALA A 73 -7.10 3.63 0.62
C ALA A 73 -6.28 3.13 -0.57
N ALA A 74 -6.82 3.18 -1.77
CA ALA A 74 -6.08 2.90 -3.00
C ALA A 74 -5.76 4.22 -3.71
N LEU A 75 -4.50 4.45 -4.10
CA LEU A 75 -4.15 5.61 -4.91
C LEU A 75 -4.80 5.53 -6.28
N VAL A 76 -5.27 6.68 -6.78
CA VAL A 76 -5.94 6.83 -8.07
C VAL A 76 -5.17 7.89 -8.85
N HIS A 77 -4.91 7.64 -10.13
CA HIS A 77 -4.28 8.64 -10.99
C HIS A 77 -5.20 9.87 -11.13
N PRO A 78 -4.66 11.11 -11.15
CA PRO A 78 -5.48 12.32 -11.23
C PRO A 78 -6.39 12.34 -12.49
N ASP A 79 -5.86 11.91 -13.63
CA ASP A 79 -6.55 12.00 -14.92
C ASP A 79 -7.44 10.79 -15.26
N THR A 80 -7.36 9.69 -14.51
CA THR A 80 -8.11 8.46 -14.82
C THR A 80 -8.87 7.91 -13.62
N PRO A 81 -10.05 7.30 -13.83
CA PRO A 81 -10.82 6.69 -12.75
C PRO A 81 -10.20 5.39 -12.20
N HIS A 82 -9.10 4.92 -12.79
CA HIS A 82 -8.39 3.71 -12.38
C HIS A 82 -6.89 3.98 -12.26
N ALA A 83 -6.25 3.43 -11.23
CA ALA A 83 -4.79 3.29 -11.14
C ALA A 83 -4.23 2.36 -12.23
N SER A 84 -5.00 1.33 -12.61
CA SER A 84 -4.61 0.37 -13.63
C SER A 84 -4.91 0.92 -15.02
N GLY A 85 -3.89 1.36 -15.76
CA GLY A 85 -3.99 1.39 -17.22
C GLY A 85 -3.37 2.57 -17.95
N TYR A 86 -2.77 3.56 -17.28
CA TYR A 86 -1.99 4.56 -18.00
C TYR A 86 -0.53 4.11 -18.19
N LEU A 87 -0.39 3.35 -19.29
CA LEU A 87 0.77 3.27 -20.16
C LEU A 87 1.98 2.45 -19.66
N HIS A 88 2.02 1.20 -20.14
CA HIS A 88 3.23 0.42 -20.44
C HIS A 88 4.14 0.06 -19.23
N GLY A 89 3.91 -1.14 -18.69
CA GLY A 89 5.02 -1.94 -18.13
C GLY A 89 5.45 -1.65 -16.68
N ARG A 90 4.54 -1.25 -15.78
CA ARG A 90 4.85 -1.04 -14.34
C ARG A 90 5.86 0.08 -14.06
N GLN A 91 5.98 1.07 -14.95
CA GLN A 91 7.06 2.05 -14.90
C GLN A 91 6.86 3.18 -13.87
N LEU A 92 5.67 3.31 -13.27
CA LEU A 92 5.30 4.44 -12.38
C LEU A 92 4.68 4.01 -11.02
N GLY A 93 4.88 2.77 -10.57
CA GLY A 93 4.50 2.34 -9.20
C GLY A 93 3.01 2.02 -8.96
N TYR A 94 2.12 2.27 -9.91
CA TYR A 94 0.71 1.88 -9.77
C TYR A 94 0.55 0.34 -9.79
N THR A 95 0.32 -0.27 -8.63
CA THR A 95 -0.04 -1.69 -8.58
C THR A 95 -1.54 -1.86 -8.87
N GLU A 96 -1.91 -2.84 -9.71
CA GLU A 96 -3.30 -3.07 -10.11
C GLU A 96 -4.21 -3.50 -8.95
N ARG A 97 -3.65 -3.82 -7.78
CA ARG A 97 -4.37 -4.46 -6.65
C ARG A 97 -3.83 -4.09 -5.25
N GLY A 98 -2.95 -3.11 -5.11
CA GLY A 98 -2.25 -2.82 -3.85
C GLY A 98 -2.89 -1.70 -3.05
N TRP A 99 -3.35 -2.06 -1.85
CA TRP A 99 -4.00 -1.18 -0.90
C TRP A 99 -2.95 -0.43 -0.10
N LEU A 100 -3.12 0.88 0.07
CA LEU A 100 -2.19 1.71 0.84
C LEU A 100 -2.85 2.10 2.17
N ARG A 101 -2.08 2.12 3.24
CA ARG A 101 -2.55 2.62 4.54
C ARG A 101 -2.10 4.06 4.69
N CYS A 102 -2.97 4.88 5.26
CA CYS A 102 -2.62 6.23 5.66
C CYS A 102 -3.22 6.57 7.01
N GLN A 103 -2.58 7.49 7.72
CA GLN A 103 -3.18 8.07 8.91
C GLN A 103 -4.37 8.95 8.52
N THR A 104 -5.45 8.94 9.31
CA THR A 104 -6.60 9.81 9.08
C THR A 104 -6.20 11.29 9.01
N GLY A 105 -5.19 11.70 9.80
CA GLY A 105 -4.64 13.06 9.78
C GLY A 105 -3.90 13.44 8.49
N ALA A 106 -3.56 12.48 7.62
CA ALA A 106 -3.01 12.75 6.30
C ALA A 106 -4.10 13.12 5.28
N ILE A 107 -5.37 12.84 5.57
CA ILE A 107 -6.50 13.20 4.70
C ILE A 107 -6.77 14.70 4.84
N LEU A 108 -6.65 15.42 3.73
CA LEU A 108 -6.93 16.85 3.67
C LEU A 108 -8.42 17.14 3.57
N GLY A 109 -9.17 16.24 2.94
CA GLY A 109 -10.57 16.39 2.61
C GLY A 109 -10.93 15.53 1.39
N PHE A 110 -12.10 15.77 0.81
CA PHE A 110 -12.43 15.16 -0.48
C PHE A 110 -11.47 15.63 -1.58
N TRP A 111 -11.23 14.76 -2.54
CA TRP A 111 -10.47 15.10 -3.74
C TRP A 111 -11.17 16.21 -4.51
N GLN A 112 -10.39 17.19 -4.94
CA GLN A 112 -10.82 18.32 -5.77
C GLN A 112 -9.82 18.48 -6.93
N PRO A 113 -10.27 18.89 -8.12
CA PRO A 113 -9.38 19.10 -9.27
C PRO A 113 -8.20 20.04 -9.01
N GLY A 114 -8.33 20.98 -8.06
CA GLY A 114 -7.25 21.88 -7.67
C GLY A 114 -6.00 21.17 -7.12
N TYR A 115 -6.14 19.96 -6.60
CA TYR A 115 -5.00 19.17 -6.10
C TYR A 115 -4.21 18.45 -7.19
N ALA A 116 -4.72 18.37 -8.43
CA ALA A 116 -4.08 17.59 -9.50
C ALA A 116 -2.61 17.98 -9.74
N MET A 117 -2.30 19.28 -9.69
CA MET A 117 -0.94 19.83 -9.87
C MET A 117 0.04 19.51 -8.72
N LEU A 118 -0.46 18.97 -7.60
CA LEU A 118 0.33 18.67 -6.42
C LEU A 118 0.64 17.17 -6.29
N THR A 119 0.28 16.35 -7.28
CA THR A 119 0.53 14.91 -7.28
C THR A 119 1.98 14.60 -7.70
N HIS A 120 2.50 13.44 -7.29
CA HIS A 120 3.75 12.88 -7.82
C HIS A 120 3.67 12.72 -9.34
N ALA A 121 2.51 12.27 -9.84
CA ALA A 121 2.25 12.11 -11.28
C ALA A 121 2.43 13.43 -12.05
N ALA A 122 1.89 14.55 -11.53
CA ALA A 122 2.08 15.87 -12.13
C ALA A 122 3.55 16.35 -12.10
N ALA A 123 4.34 15.88 -11.13
CA ALA A 123 5.78 16.12 -11.07
C ALA A 123 6.61 15.16 -11.93
N GLY A 124 5.98 14.21 -12.64
CA GLY A 124 6.69 13.18 -13.41
C GLY A 124 7.46 12.18 -12.54
N LEU A 125 7.06 12.03 -11.28
CA LEU A 125 7.65 11.08 -10.34
C LEU A 125 6.81 9.79 -10.30
N PRO A 126 7.44 8.63 -10.03
CA PRO A 126 6.67 7.43 -9.74
C PRO A 126 5.79 7.67 -8.52
N LEU A 127 4.64 6.99 -8.48
CA LEU A 127 3.88 6.95 -7.24
C LEU A 127 4.65 6.19 -6.16
N PRO A 128 4.49 6.60 -4.89
CA PRO A 128 5.00 5.81 -3.79
C PRO A 128 4.19 4.52 -3.64
N ASP A 129 4.89 3.47 -3.21
CA ASP A 129 4.29 2.17 -2.89
C ASP A 129 3.46 2.20 -1.60
N ASP A 130 3.51 3.30 -0.83
CA ASP A 130 2.73 3.55 0.38
C ASP A 130 2.33 5.02 0.58
N ILE A 131 1.45 5.30 1.55
CA ILE A 131 1.06 6.66 1.94
C ILE A 131 1.51 6.94 3.38
N GLY A 132 2.82 7.03 3.56
CA GLY A 132 3.41 7.52 4.81
C GLY A 132 3.44 6.49 5.94
N MET A 133 3.36 5.20 5.60
CA MET A 133 3.58 4.06 6.50
C MET A 133 4.02 2.85 5.67
N ASP A 134 5.03 2.11 6.14
CA ASP A 134 5.45 0.86 5.50
C ASP A 134 4.24 -0.09 5.26
N PRO A 135 4.25 -0.92 4.19
CA PRO A 135 3.17 -1.86 3.89
C PRO A 135 2.83 -2.73 5.12
N ALA A 136 1.63 -2.56 5.67
CA ALA A 136 1.21 -3.36 6.83
C ALA A 136 0.55 -4.67 6.36
N HIS A 137 1.29 -5.43 5.56
CA HIS A 137 0.95 -6.82 5.34
C HIS A 137 1.83 -7.63 6.27
N TYR A 138 1.19 -8.48 7.07
CA TYR A 138 1.89 -9.45 7.88
C TYR A 138 1.80 -10.79 7.20
N ALA A 139 2.82 -11.60 7.39
CA ALA A 139 2.92 -12.93 6.85
C ALA A 139 3.40 -13.86 7.94
N LEU A 140 2.87 -15.07 7.91
CA LEU A 140 3.40 -16.17 8.69
C LEU A 140 4.24 -17.05 7.78
N TYR A 141 5.49 -17.22 8.18
CA TYR A 141 6.43 -18.12 7.54
C TYR A 141 6.58 -19.34 8.44
N ILE A 142 6.09 -20.48 7.99
CA ILE A 142 6.30 -21.75 8.68
C ILE A 142 7.56 -22.37 8.08
N GLU A 143 8.60 -22.52 8.89
CA GLU A 143 9.93 -22.89 8.45
C GLU A 143 10.36 -24.21 9.08
N ALA A 144 10.94 -25.10 8.28
CA ALA A 144 11.65 -26.28 8.73
C ALA A 144 13.16 -25.96 8.74
N ARG A 145 13.75 -25.85 9.92
CA ARG A 145 15.19 -25.58 10.10
C ARG A 145 15.91 -26.84 10.58
N LYS A 146 17.14 -27.07 10.12
CA LYS A 146 17.94 -28.19 10.62
C LYS A 146 18.20 -28.05 12.12
N ARG A 147 18.26 -29.19 12.81
CA ARG A 147 18.49 -29.22 14.27
C ARG A 147 19.94 -28.92 14.67
N ASP A 148 20.86 -28.92 13.72
CA ASP A 148 22.31 -28.73 13.96
C ASP A 148 22.71 -27.27 14.22
N GLY A 149 21.74 -26.34 14.27
CA GLY A 149 22.00 -24.92 14.50
C GLY A 149 22.51 -24.17 13.28
N SER A 150 22.63 -24.83 12.13
CA SER A 150 22.91 -24.15 10.85
C SER A 150 21.70 -23.32 10.41
N ARG A 151 21.95 -22.31 9.56
CA ARG A 151 20.88 -21.52 8.93
C ARG A 151 20.14 -22.30 7.83
N ASP A 152 20.55 -23.54 7.56
CA ASP A 152 19.95 -24.37 6.53
C ASP A 152 18.52 -24.75 6.92
N GLY A 153 17.63 -24.59 5.96
CA GLY A 153 16.23 -24.94 6.08
C GLY A 153 15.43 -24.32 4.95
N TYR A 154 14.12 -24.57 4.97
CA TYR A 154 13.22 -24.12 3.93
C TYR A 154 11.87 -23.74 4.52
N THR A 155 11.12 -22.92 3.78
CA THR A 155 9.76 -22.54 4.15
C THR A 155 8.80 -23.64 3.71
N LEU A 156 8.10 -24.26 4.66
CA LEU A 156 7.07 -25.27 4.43
C LEU A 156 5.80 -24.64 3.89
N LEU A 157 5.39 -23.53 4.50
CA LEU A 157 4.15 -22.84 4.20
C LEU A 157 4.34 -21.34 4.41
N ARG A 158 3.74 -20.56 3.51
CA ARG A 158 3.62 -19.11 3.60
C ARG A 158 2.14 -18.78 3.67
N VAL A 159 1.71 -18.12 4.73
CA VAL A 159 0.32 -17.72 4.92
C VAL A 159 0.24 -16.21 4.97
N GLY A 160 -0.64 -15.64 4.16
CA GLY A 160 -0.84 -14.21 4.03
C GLY A 160 -1.26 -13.79 2.62
N PRO A 161 -1.33 -12.48 2.35
CA PRO A 161 -1.10 -11.40 3.30
C PRO A 161 -2.21 -11.30 4.34
N TYR A 162 -1.85 -11.02 5.59
CA TYR A 162 -2.79 -10.59 6.60
C TYR A 162 -2.92 -9.07 6.55
N THR A 163 -4.16 -8.58 6.52
CA THR A 163 -4.45 -7.14 6.59
C THR A 163 -4.53 -6.61 8.02
N GLN A 164 -4.69 -7.50 9.01
CA GLN A 164 -4.81 -7.17 10.43
C GLN A 164 -3.74 -7.90 11.25
N THR A 165 -2.96 -7.15 12.04
CA THR A 165 -1.95 -7.70 12.98
C THR A 165 -2.58 -8.72 13.93
N GLN A 166 -3.79 -8.45 14.42
CA GLN A 166 -4.50 -9.33 15.35
C GLN A 166 -4.86 -10.68 14.72
N HIS A 167 -5.32 -10.71 13.47
CA HIS A 167 -5.60 -11.97 12.77
C HIS A 167 -4.32 -12.77 12.52
N ALA A 168 -3.26 -12.08 12.07
CA ALA A 168 -1.95 -12.70 11.90
C ALA A 168 -1.40 -13.26 13.23
N GLN A 169 -1.60 -12.54 14.34
CA GLN A 169 -1.22 -13.00 15.67
C GLN A 169 -2.07 -14.18 16.14
N GLN A 170 -3.37 -14.14 15.91
CA GLN A 170 -4.27 -15.23 16.26
C GLN A 170 -3.90 -16.52 15.53
N ASP A 171 -3.64 -16.44 14.22
CA ASP A 171 -3.21 -17.60 13.44
C ASP A 171 -1.79 -18.05 13.79
N HIS A 172 -0.89 -17.11 14.10
CA HIS A 172 0.42 -17.41 14.66
C HIS A 172 0.29 -18.24 15.95
N ASP A 173 -0.58 -17.83 16.87
CA ASP A 173 -0.78 -18.50 18.15
C ASP A 173 -1.45 -19.86 17.96
N ARG A 174 -2.42 -19.97 17.04
CA ARG A 174 -3.03 -21.25 16.66
C ARG A 174 -2.01 -22.23 16.08
N ILE A 175 -1.14 -21.77 15.17
CA ILE A 175 -0.07 -22.60 14.59
C ILE A 175 0.95 -22.97 15.68
N THR A 176 1.37 -22.02 16.51
CA THR A 176 2.30 -22.27 17.61
C THR A 176 1.75 -23.33 18.57
N ALA A 177 0.48 -23.22 18.94
CA ALA A 177 -0.19 -24.22 19.76
C ALA A 177 -0.30 -25.60 19.07
N ALA A 178 -0.54 -25.63 17.75
CA ALA A 178 -0.58 -26.87 16.98
C ALA A 178 0.81 -27.54 16.85
N LEU A 179 1.87 -26.73 16.90
CA LEU A 179 3.26 -27.16 16.86
C LEU A 179 3.79 -27.61 18.22
N ASP A 180 3.20 -27.17 19.33
CA ASP A 180 3.68 -27.47 20.69
C ASP A 180 3.83 -28.98 20.94
N GLY A 181 5.03 -29.41 21.32
CA GLY A 181 5.40 -30.82 21.51
C GLY A 181 5.55 -31.64 20.21
N ARG A 182 5.32 -31.04 19.04
CA ARG A 182 5.37 -31.69 17.71
C ARG A 182 6.42 -31.06 16.79
N GLU A 183 7.07 -29.98 17.19
CA GLU A 183 7.97 -29.17 16.34
C GLU A 183 9.06 -30.00 15.69
N THR A 184 9.51 -31.05 16.38
CA THR A 184 10.61 -31.90 15.93
C THR A 184 10.14 -33.20 15.26
N ILE A 185 8.85 -33.53 15.35
CA ILE A 185 8.29 -34.80 14.89
C ILE A 185 7.72 -34.66 13.47
N LEU A 186 7.21 -33.48 13.12
CA LEU A 186 6.47 -33.24 11.87
C LEU A 186 7.33 -33.42 10.62
N VAL A 187 8.59 -33.01 10.66
CA VAL A 187 9.52 -33.12 9.54
C VAL A 187 10.82 -33.77 10.02
N PRO A 188 11.16 -34.98 9.55
CA PRO A 188 12.38 -35.67 9.94
C PRO A 188 13.64 -34.81 9.76
N GLY A 189 14.51 -34.80 10.77
CA GLY A 189 15.77 -34.04 10.75
C GLY A 189 15.62 -32.52 10.95
N HIS A 190 14.40 -32.00 11.03
CA HIS A 190 14.14 -30.57 11.16
C HIS A 190 13.40 -30.24 12.46
N ARG A 191 13.42 -28.96 12.82
CA ARG A 191 12.51 -28.34 13.78
C ARG A 191 11.63 -27.36 13.00
N VAL A 192 10.33 -27.50 13.15
CA VAL A 192 9.33 -26.62 12.55
C VAL A 192 9.04 -25.46 13.51
N SER A 193 9.03 -24.25 12.99
CA SER A 193 8.68 -23.04 13.74
C SER A 193 7.88 -22.08 12.87
N VAL A 194 7.02 -21.28 13.49
CA VAL A 194 6.36 -20.15 12.83
C VAL A 194 7.14 -18.86 13.09
N ARG A 195 7.28 -18.03 12.06
CA ARG A 195 7.87 -16.71 12.14
C ARG A 195 6.88 -15.68 11.62
N TYR A 196 6.58 -14.72 12.47
CA TYR A 196 5.82 -13.52 12.13
C TYR A 196 6.75 -12.48 11.51
N ALA A 197 6.42 -11.97 10.33
CA ALA A 197 7.18 -10.89 9.69
C ALA A 197 6.33 -10.09 8.70
N SER A 198 6.88 -8.97 8.24
CA SER A 198 6.31 -8.21 7.15
C SER A 198 6.26 -9.05 5.87
N PHE A 199 5.23 -8.80 5.07
CA PHE A 199 4.98 -9.43 3.78
C PHE A 199 5.50 -8.54 2.65
N ASP A 200 6.25 -9.12 1.74
CA ASP A 200 6.67 -8.49 0.48
C ASP A 200 5.65 -8.83 -0.62
N VAL A 201 5.06 -7.80 -1.22
CA VAL A 201 4.04 -7.93 -2.27
C VAL A 201 4.60 -8.63 -3.51
N SER A 202 5.90 -8.54 -3.77
CA SER A 202 6.57 -9.21 -4.89
C SER A 202 6.43 -10.73 -4.83
N ASP A 203 6.28 -11.27 -3.62
CA ASP A 203 6.21 -12.70 -3.36
C ASP A 203 4.78 -13.23 -3.24
N HIS A 204 3.74 -12.40 -3.46
CA HIS A 204 2.33 -12.75 -3.20
C HIS A 204 1.88 -14.11 -3.74
N GLN A 205 2.33 -14.47 -4.95
CA GLN A 205 2.03 -15.75 -5.60
C GLN A 205 2.54 -16.99 -4.84
N LEU A 206 3.46 -16.82 -3.89
CA LEU A 206 4.02 -17.88 -3.04
C LEU A 206 3.21 -18.08 -1.75
N PHE A 207 2.23 -17.21 -1.48
CA PHE A 207 1.43 -17.23 -0.25
C PHE A 207 0.07 -17.87 -0.47
N VAL A 208 -0.40 -18.56 0.56
CA VAL A 208 -1.77 -19.06 0.65
C VAL A 208 -2.61 -18.04 1.42
N ASP A 209 -3.78 -17.70 0.86
CA ASP A 209 -4.73 -16.77 1.47
C ASP A 209 -5.32 -17.37 2.77
N PRO A 210 -5.19 -16.69 3.92
CA PRO A 210 -5.71 -17.17 5.20
C PRO A 210 -7.23 -17.03 5.37
N TYR A 211 -7.92 -16.20 4.57
CA TYR A 211 -9.30 -15.82 4.86
C TYR A 211 -10.34 -16.88 4.45
N GLU A 212 -9.97 -17.79 3.56
CA GLU A 212 -10.85 -18.85 3.07
C GLU A 212 -10.48 -20.25 3.59
N ALA A 213 -9.43 -20.37 4.41
CA ALA A 213 -8.84 -21.65 4.78
C ALA A 213 -8.45 -21.72 6.27
N ASP A 214 -8.59 -22.89 6.88
CA ASP A 214 -8.07 -23.14 8.22
C ASP A 214 -6.53 -23.27 8.17
N VAL A 215 -5.83 -22.36 8.83
CA VAL A 215 -4.35 -22.32 8.83
C VAL A 215 -3.67 -23.55 9.42
N VAL A 216 -4.32 -24.26 10.34
CA VAL A 216 -3.80 -25.52 10.90
C VAL A 216 -3.98 -26.64 9.88
N ALA A 217 -5.10 -26.68 9.17
CA ALA A 217 -5.28 -27.63 8.07
C ALA A 217 -4.29 -27.39 6.93
N LEU A 218 -4.00 -26.12 6.60
CA LEU A 218 -2.97 -25.76 5.63
C LEU A 218 -1.59 -26.24 6.05
N LEU A 219 -1.26 -26.14 7.35
CA LEU A 219 -0.02 -26.68 7.92
C LEU A 219 0.05 -28.20 7.73
N ASP A 220 -1.01 -28.94 8.08
CA ASP A 220 -1.03 -30.40 7.96
C ASP A 220 -0.85 -30.85 6.49
N VAL A 221 -1.50 -30.17 5.53
CA VAL A 221 -1.31 -30.42 4.09
C VAL A 221 0.13 -30.15 3.67
N ALA A 222 0.74 -29.06 4.14
CA ALA A 222 2.12 -28.73 3.81
C ALA A 222 3.11 -29.77 4.36
N VAL A 223 2.90 -30.23 5.60
CA VAL A 223 3.72 -31.30 6.22
C VAL A 223 3.58 -32.63 5.47
N ALA A 224 2.36 -33.00 5.08
CA ALA A 224 2.10 -34.23 4.34
C ALA A 224 2.83 -34.26 2.98
N ARG A 225 2.89 -33.14 2.26
CA ARG A 225 3.59 -33.04 0.96
C ARG A 225 5.09 -33.28 1.03
N VAL A 226 5.70 -33.02 2.17
CA VAL A 226 7.16 -33.17 2.36
C VAL A 226 7.52 -34.51 3.01
N SER A 227 6.53 -35.22 3.52
CA SER A 227 6.68 -36.55 4.13
C SER A 227 6.33 -37.70 3.18
N ALA A 228 5.80 -37.39 1.99
CA ALA A 228 5.48 -38.33 0.91
C ALA A 228 6.67 -38.52 -0.04
#